data_AF-A0A6J0TZ57-F1
#
_entry.id   AF-A0A6J0TZ57-F1
#
_cell.length_a   1.000
_cell.length_b   1.000
_cell.length_c   1.000
_cell.angle_alpha   90.00
_cell.angle_beta   90.00
_cell.angle_gamma   90.00
#
_symmetry.space_group_name_H-M   'P 1'
#
loop_
_entity.id
_entity.type
_entity.pdbx_description
1 polymer ?
#
loop_
_entity_poly.entity_id
_entity_poly.type
_entity_poly.pdbx_seq_one_letter_code
_entity_poly.pdbx_strand_id
1 'polypeptide(L)'
;MMTAETSLTLGTFAFAFLVPLSVAAEETSTTPIIPKELRAAVARVSVSSTSCSVTCGLGYKEEEICQVGTDGQRRHCTKRKVDCLSNWICGMQHFTILVGKPFEFSCLTLKEIGLETQSFSYSWRLARGIITTDDALFAPFKTPTFVVKLPSAEEYDAGTYRCDVQFMRTYKIVKRIYFGLRVIPGNLVNMNFDKSLTVEQKLENEPPQQNTTVAPVQERWWSWRQRAVFVFLIGIGSGVGGGLLLHFLLNCLLKAHGNYQRVEE
;
A
#
# COMPACT_ATOMS: atom_id res chain seq x y z
N MET A 1 -21.45 63.04 -46.66
CA MET A 1 -20.93 63.62 -45.41
C MET A 1 -21.86 63.17 -44.29
N MET A 2 -21.27 62.63 -43.22
CA MET A 2 -21.87 61.94 -42.06
C MET A 2 -23.18 62.59 -41.57
N THR A 3 -24.22 61.91 -41.09
CA THR A 3 -24.24 61.09 -39.87
C THR A 3 -25.58 60.34 -39.79
N ALA A 4 -25.62 59.05 -40.16
CA ALA A 4 -26.75 58.16 -39.86
C ALA A 4 -26.39 57.08 -38.81
N GLU A 5 -25.10 56.98 -38.44
CA GLU A 5 -24.60 55.98 -37.50
C GLU A 5 -24.64 56.41 -36.02
N THR A 6 -24.94 57.69 -35.74
CA THR A 6 -24.93 58.24 -34.37
C THR A 6 -26.26 58.12 -33.63
N SER A 7 -27.38 57.84 -34.31
CA SER A 7 -28.69 57.70 -33.65
C SER A 7 -28.95 56.29 -33.11
N LEU A 8 -28.38 55.25 -33.74
CA LEU A 8 -28.59 53.87 -33.31
C LEU A 8 -27.69 53.50 -32.12
N THR A 9 -26.53 54.14 -32.01
CA THR A 9 -25.55 53.91 -30.94
C THR A 9 -25.99 54.51 -29.61
N LEU A 10 -26.71 55.64 -29.59
CA LEU A 10 -27.16 56.26 -28.35
C LEU A 10 -28.30 55.47 -27.66
N GLY A 11 -29.21 54.87 -28.43
CA GLY A 11 -30.29 54.04 -27.89
C GLY A 11 -29.79 52.69 -27.35
N THR A 12 -28.73 52.14 -27.96
CA THR A 12 -28.15 50.86 -27.55
C THR A 12 -27.27 51.00 -26.29
N PHE A 13 -26.63 52.16 -26.09
CA PHE A 13 -25.89 52.44 -24.87
C PHE A 13 -26.78 52.69 -23.64
N ALA A 14 -27.98 53.23 -23.81
CA ALA A 14 -28.92 53.40 -22.69
C ALA A 14 -29.44 52.05 -22.14
N PHE A 15 -29.65 51.06 -23.00
CA PHE A 15 -30.02 49.71 -22.58
C PHE A 15 -28.85 48.90 -21.99
N ALA A 16 -27.61 49.15 -22.44
CA ALA A 16 -26.43 48.48 -21.90
C ALA A 16 -26.08 48.90 -20.46
N PHE A 17 -26.50 50.08 -20.01
CA PHE A 17 -26.26 50.58 -18.64
C PHE A 17 -27.45 50.40 -17.68
N LEU A 18 -28.66 50.09 -18.17
CA LEU A 18 -29.82 49.79 -17.32
C LEU A 18 -30.00 48.30 -17.02
N VAL A 19 -29.42 47.41 -17.82
CA VAL A 19 -29.44 45.95 -17.58
C VAL A 19 -28.50 45.47 -16.45
N PRO A 20 -27.32 46.08 -16.17
CA PRO A 20 -26.48 45.59 -15.08
C PRO A 20 -27.00 46.02 -13.70
N LEU A 21 -27.85 47.06 -13.62
CA LEU A 21 -28.33 47.60 -12.34
C LEU A 21 -29.49 46.78 -11.75
N SER A 22 -30.26 46.07 -12.57
CA SER A 22 -31.30 45.14 -12.11
C SER A 22 -30.75 43.76 -11.74
N VAL A 23 -29.55 43.41 -12.18
CA VAL A 23 -28.89 42.12 -11.84
C VAL A 23 -28.07 42.23 -10.54
N ALA A 24 -27.70 43.45 -10.13
CA ALA A 24 -26.99 43.68 -8.86
C ALA A 24 -27.93 43.86 -7.64
N ALA A 25 -29.25 43.92 -7.84
CA ALA A 25 -30.24 44.10 -6.77
C ALA A 25 -30.90 42.80 -6.30
N GLU A 26 -30.42 41.64 -6.78
CA GLU A 26 -30.86 40.33 -6.32
C GLU A 26 -29.68 39.53 -5.74
N GLU A 27 -28.86 40.18 -4.90
CA GLU A 27 -28.19 39.47 -3.81
C GLU A 27 -29.24 39.12 -2.74
N THR A 28 -30.24 38.34 -3.14
CA THR A 28 -30.99 37.53 -2.20
C THR A 28 -29.96 36.57 -1.63
N SER A 29 -29.49 36.90 -0.44
CA SER A 29 -28.76 36.06 0.50
C SER A 29 -29.25 34.62 0.38
N THR A 30 -28.63 33.87 -0.54
CA THR A 30 -28.94 32.47 -0.75
C THR A 30 -28.15 31.74 0.32
N THR A 31 -28.63 31.89 1.55
CA THR A 31 -28.38 30.90 2.58
C THR A 31 -28.72 29.54 1.94
N PRO A 32 -27.79 28.57 1.93
CA PRO A 32 -28.09 27.28 1.35
C PRO A 32 -29.32 26.73 2.09
N ILE A 33 -30.45 26.60 1.38
CA ILE A 33 -31.69 26.06 1.94
C ILE A 33 -31.42 24.58 2.18
N ILE A 34 -30.87 24.25 3.35
CA ILE A 34 -30.65 22.86 3.77
C ILE A 34 -32.04 22.20 3.83
N PRO A 35 -32.29 21.14 3.03
CA PRO A 35 -33.55 20.40 3.02
C PRO A 35 -34.01 20.03 4.43
N LYS A 36 -35.32 20.10 4.70
CA LYS A 36 -35.89 19.82 6.04
C LYS A 36 -35.52 18.43 6.57
N GLU A 37 -35.42 17.44 5.68
CA GLU A 37 -34.94 16.08 5.95
C GLU A 37 -33.52 16.06 6.55
N LEU A 38 -32.60 16.87 6.00
CA LEU A 38 -31.22 16.96 6.46
C LEU A 38 -31.07 17.72 7.78
N ARG A 39 -32.03 18.60 8.12
CA ARG A 39 -32.06 19.30 9.42
C ARG A 39 -32.52 18.39 10.57
N ALA A 40 -33.20 17.29 10.28
CA ALA A 40 -33.70 16.33 11.26
C ALA A 40 -32.82 15.05 11.37
N ALA A 41 -31.85 14.88 10.46
CA ALA A 41 -31.07 13.67 10.37
C ALA A 41 -29.96 13.59 11.44
N VAL A 42 -29.81 12.39 12.03
CA VAL A 42 -28.65 12.06 12.88
C VAL A 42 -27.53 11.54 11.98
N ALA A 43 -26.40 12.24 11.97
CA ALA A 43 -25.26 11.87 11.13
C ALA A 43 -24.13 11.26 11.98
N ARG A 44 -23.45 10.23 11.46
CA ARG A 44 -22.18 9.74 12.00
C ARG A 44 -21.05 10.53 11.36
N VAL A 45 -20.31 11.30 12.15
CA VAL A 45 -19.24 12.18 11.67
C VAL A 45 -17.94 11.90 12.41
N SER A 46 -16.82 12.02 11.70
CA SER A 46 -15.50 12.02 12.32
C SER A 46 -15.29 13.36 13.02
N VAL A 47 -15.15 13.34 14.34
CA VAL A 47 -15.02 14.55 15.17
C VAL A 47 -13.57 14.87 15.51
N SER A 48 -12.70 13.86 15.47
CA SER A 48 -11.27 13.97 15.76
C SER A 48 -10.51 12.88 15.01
N SER A 49 -9.29 13.20 14.59
CA SER A 49 -8.40 12.27 13.91
C SER A 49 -6.96 12.57 14.32
N THR A 50 -6.18 11.55 14.64
CA THR A 50 -4.74 11.69 14.81
C THR A 50 -4.06 11.89 13.46
N SER A 51 -2.80 12.34 13.48
CA SER A 51 -1.90 12.25 12.34
C SER A 51 -1.66 10.79 11.94
N CYS A 52 -1.25 10.59 10.68
CA CYS A 52 -0.88 9.27 10.17
C CYS A 52 0.37 8.74 10.91
N SER A 53 0.41 7.45 11.22
CA SER A 53 1.52 6.81 11.94
C SER A 53 2.85 6.84 11.18
N VAL A 54 2.81 7.11 9.87
CA VAL A 54 3.96 7.17 8.98
C VAL A 54 3.94 8.47 8.18
N THR A 55 5.12 8.95 7.80
CA THR A 55 5.28 10.13 6.95
C THR A 55 5.13 9.80 5.46
N CYS A 56 5.41 8.55 5.08
CA CYS A 56 5.27 8.03 3.74
C CYS A 56 4.84 6.55 3.78
N GLY A 57 4.25 6.05 2.70
CA GLY A 57 3.73 4.70 2.63
C GLY A 57 2.39 4.54 3.35
N LEU A 58 1.99 3.28 3.52
CA LEU A 58 0.76 2.91 4.21
C LEU A 58 0.98 2.95 5.72
N GLY A 59 0.16 3.73 6.42
CA GLY A 59 0.09 3.73 7.87
C GLY A 59 -1.34 3.65 8.36
N TYR A 60 -1.52 3.89 9.65
CA TYR A 60 -2.84 4.00 10.26
C TYR A 60 -2.95 5.31 11.04
N LYS A 61 -4.18 5.78 11.17
CA LYS A 61 -4.55 6.87 12.08
C LYS A 61 -5.74 6.45 12.91
N GLU A 62 -5.90 7.06 14.07
CA GLU A 62 -7.04 6.81 14.93
C GLU A 62 -8.08 7.91 14.71
N GLU A 63 -9.27 7.51 14.30
CA GLU A 63 -10.43 8.39 14.09
C GLU A 63 -11.47 8.14 15.18
N GLU A 64 -11.98 9.22 15.76
CA GLU A 64 -13.14 9.20 16.63
C GLU A 64 -14.40 9.56 15.82
N ILE A 65 -15.38 8.67 15.82
CA ILE A 65 -16.66 8.84 15.15
C ILE A 65 -17.77 8.90 16.18
N CYS A 66 -18.54 9.98 16.15
CA CYS A 66 -19.71 10.18 17.00
C CYS A 66 -20.96 10.34 16.14
N GLN A 67 -22.11 9.99 16.69
CA GLN A 67 -23.40 10.43 16.18
C GLN A 67 -23.66 11.87 16.65
N VAL A 68 -23.97 12.75 15.72
CA VAL A 68 -24.32 14.14 16.01
C VAL A 68 -25.78 14.35 15.63
N GLY A 69 -26.57 14.70 16.64
CA GLY A 69 -27.99 15.03 16.48
C GLY A 69 -28.21 16.49 16.08
N THR A 70 -29.48 16.85 15.93
CA THR A 70 -29.92 18.22 15.58
C THR A 70 -29.57 19.27 16.64
N ASP A 71 -29.33 18.81 17.88
CA ASP A 71 -28.87 19.60 19.03
C ASP A 71 -27.36 19.85 19.03
N GLY A 72 -26.62 19.32 18.05
CA GLY A 72 -25.16 19.42 17.98
C GLY A 72 -24.43 18.58 19.04
N GLN A 73 -25.14 17.81 19.86
CA GLN A 73 -24.51 16.97 20.88
C GLN A 73 -23.92 15.71 20.25
N ARG A 74 -22.71 15.36 20.72
CA ARG A 74 -22.00 14.14 20.33
C ARG A 74 -22.48 12.99 21.22
N ARG A 75 -23.03 11.95 20.61
CA ARG A 75 -23.47 10.72 21.28
C ARG A 75 -22.82 9.50 20.62
N HIS A 76 -22.71 8.39 21.35
CA HIS A 76 -22.19 7.12 20.82
C HIS A 76 -20.85 7.27 20.08
N CYS A 77 -19.86 7.89 20.73
CA CYS A 77 -18.52 8.07 20.18
C CYS A 77 -17.73 6.76 20.24
N THR A 78 -17.08 6.41 19.14
CA THR A 78 -16.24 5.21 19.02
C THR A 78 -14.93 5.58 18.35
N LYS A 79 -13.82 5.07 18.89
CA LYS A 79 -12.51 5.19 18.28
C LYS A 79 -12.26 3.99 17.39
N ARG A 80 -11.74 4.23 16.18
CA ARG A 80 -11.34 3.19 15.25
C ARG A 80 -10.00 3.54 14.62
N LYS A 81 -9.22 2.50 14.30
CA LYS A 81 -8.05 2.66 13.43
C LYS A 81 -8.49 2.58 11.98
N VAL A 82 -8.01 3.51 11.17
CA VAL A 82 -8.23 3.51 9.73
C VAL A 82 -6.90 3.65 9.01
N ASP A 83 -6.79 3.04 7.83
CA ASP A 83 -5.61 3.17 6.99
C ASP A 83 -5.47 4.61 6.48
N CYS A 84 -4.22 5.08 6.39
CA CYS A 84 -3.88 6.38 5.82
C CYS A 84 -2.69 6.25 4.87
N LEU A 85 -2.71 7.08 3.83
CA LEU A 85 -1.64 7.22 2.84
C LEU A 85 -1.33 8.71 2.70
N SER A 86 -0.25 9.16 3.33
CA SER A 86 0.18 10.56 3.26
C SER A 86 0.86 10.85 1.92
N ASN A 87 2.02 10.23 1.71
CA ASN A 87 2.73 10.24 0.44
C ASN A 87 3.14 8.80 0.09
N TRP A 88 2.92 8.37 -1.15
CA TRP A 88 3.31 7.04 -1.59
C TRP A 88 4.80 6.95 -1.96
N ILE A 89 5.49 8.07 -2.19
CA ILE A 89 6.95 8.09 -2.44
C ILE A 89 7.69 8.33 -1.11
N CYS A 90 8.50 7.37 -0.70
CA CYS A 90 9.28 7.38 0.54
C CYS A 90 10.72 7.90 0.39
N GLY A 91 11.14 8.28 -0.82
CA GLY A 91 12.49 8.76 -1.08
C GLY A 91 13.53 7.65 -1.06
N MET A 92 14.78 8.02 -0.76
CA MET A 92 15.95 7.13 -0.82
C MET A 92 16.58 6.90 0.56
N GLN A 93 16.91 5.64 0.85
CA GLN A 93 17.73 5.25 2.00
C GLN A 93 19.12 4.83 1.49
N HIS A 94 20.17 5.33 2.12
CA HIS A 94 21.55 5.04 1.73
C HIS A 94 22.20 4.02 2.68
N PHE A 95 22.90 3.05 2.10
CA PHE A 95 23.67 2.07 2.82
C PHE A 95 25.07 1.94 2.23
N THR A 96 26.06 1.76 3.10
CA THR A 96 27.44 1.44 2.72
C THR A 96 27.84 0.18 3.45
N ILE A 97 28.23 -0.85 2.71
CA ILE A 97 28.65 -2.14 3.25
C ILE A 97 30.01 -2.54 2.69
N LEU A 98 30.74 -3.35 3.44
CA LEU A 98 32.02 -3.88 3.01
C LEU A 98 31.82 -5.14 2.15
N VAL A 99 32.69 -5.33 1.16
CA VAL A 99 32.73 -6.56 0.35
C VAL A 99 32.83 -7.79 1.26
N GLY A 100 32.06 -8.83 0.93
CA GLY A 100 32.02 -10.10 1.66
C GLY A 100 31.11 -10.10 2.90
N LYS A 101 30.48 -8.97 3.25
CA LYS A 101 29.55 -8.91 4.38
C LYS A 101 28.13 -9.27 3.97
N PRO A 102 27.38 -9.99 4.81
CA PRO A 102 25.96 -10.21 4.59
C PRO A 102 25.20 -8.89 4.79
N PHE A 103 24.17 -8.67 3.98
CA PHE A 103 23.30 -7.51 4.09
C PHE A 103 21.88 -7.84 3.64
N GLU A 104 20.88 -7.29 4.33
CA GLU A 104 19.49 -7.38 3.90
C GLU A 104 18.74 -6.08 4.16
N PHE A 105 17.76 -5.82 3.31
CA PHE A 105 16.87 -4.67 3.43
C PHE A 105 15.49 -5.02 2.89
N SER A 106 14.47 -4.35 3.44
CA SER A 106 13.06 -4.66 3.19
C SER A 106 12.28 -3.41 2.83
N CYS A 107 11.37 -3.51 1.85
CA CYS A 107 10.44 -2.42 1.56
C CYS A 107 9.15 -2.45 2.38
N LEU A 108 8.91 -3.53 3.14
CA LEU A 108 7.76 -3.67 4.04
C LEU A 108 8.20 -4.02 5.47
N THR A 109 7.55 -3.41 6.44
CA THR A 109 7.73 -3.69 7.87
C THR A 109 6.58 -4.55 8.37
N LEU A 110 6.82 -5.43 9.34
CA LEU A 110 5.77 -6.25 9.97
C LEU A 110 4.58 -5.43 10.50
N LYS A 111 4.82 -4.18 10.92
CA LYS A 111 3.77 -3.24 11.36
C LYS A 111 2.83 -2.82 10.23
N GLU A 112 3.32 -2.82 8.98
CA GLU A 112 2.55 -2.47 7.77
C GLU A 112 1.76 -3.70 7.26
N ILE A 113 2.24 -4.91 7.54
CA ILE A 113 1.61 -6.19 7.15
C ILE A 113 0.60 -6.62 8.22
N GLY A 114 -0.29 -5.71 8.64
CA GLY A 114 -1.24 -5.96 9.74
C GLY A 114 -2.02 -7.28 9.64
N LEU A 115 -2.57 -7.73 10.78
CA LEU A 115 -3.26 -9.02 10.93
C LEU A 115 -4.51 -9.16 10.02
N GLU A 116 -5.02 -8.06 9.47
CA GLU A 116 -6.17 -8.01 8.56
C GLU A 116 -5.85 -7.38 7.20
N THR A 117 -5.84 -8.23 6.17
CA THR A 117 -6.59 -8.02 4.91
C THR A 117 -6.11 -7.06 3.82
N GLN A 118 -4.81 -6.86 3.59
CA GLN A 118 -4.35 -6.37 2.27
C GLN A 118 -3.24 -7.25 1.72
N SER A 119 -3.57 -8.07 0.72
CA SER A 119 -2.58 -8.83 -0.04
C SER A 119 -1.77 -7.82 -0.86
N PHE A 120 -0.54 -7.54 -0.44
CA PHE A 120 0.38 -6.67 -1.18
C PHE A 120 1.11 -7.49 -2.24
N SER A 121 1.33 -6.86 -3.38
CA SER A 121 2.35 -7.31 -4.33
C SER A 121 3.47 -6.30 -4.37
N TYR A 122 4.67 -6.78 -4.66
CA TYR A 122 5.88 -5.98 -4.69
C TYR A 122 6.63 -6.26 -5.99
N SER A 123 7.23 -5.21 -6.55
CA SER A 123 8.12 -5.32 -7.70
C SER A 123 9.43 -4.64 -7.41
N TRP A 124 10.51 -5.35 -7.67
CA TRP A 124 11.87 -4.85 -7.50
C TRP A 124 12.48 -4.46 -8.84
N ARG A 125 13.23 -3.36 -8.82
CA ARG A 125 14.06 -2.93 -9.92
C ARG A 125 15.43 -2.48 -9.42
N LEU A 126 16.45 -2.58 -10.26
CA LEU A 126 17.83 -2.24 -9.94
C LEU A 126 18.42 -1.35 -11.04
N ALA A 127 18.93 -0.19 -10.64
CA ALA A 127 19.87 0.62 -11.41
C ALA A 127 21.28 0.31 -10.91
N ARG A 128 21.96 -0.63 -11.57
CA ARG A 128 23.23 -1.19 -11.08
C ARG A 128 24.36 -0.15 -11.20
N GLY A 129 25.21 -0.07 -10.18
CA GLY A 129 26.39 0.79 -10.13
C GLY A 129 26.13 2.29 -9.97
N ILE A 130 24.87 2.75 -9.95
CA ILE A 130 24.52 4.17 -9.94
C ILE A 130 23.51 4.48 -8.84
N ILE A 131 23.69 5.64 -8.19
CA ILE A 131 22.74 6.20 -7.23
C ILE A 131 21.81 7.14 -7.97
N THR A 132 20.55 6.75 -8.16
CA THR A 132 19.59 7.51 -8.99
C THR A 132 18.14 7.28 -8.58
N THR A 133 17.29 8.26 -8.83
CA THR A 133 15.83 8.15 -8.78
C THR A 133 15.18 8.20 -10.17
N ASP A 134 15.98 8.29 -11.24
CA ASP A 134 15.50 8.29 -12.61
C ASP A 134 15.00 6.89 -13.02
N ASP A 135 13.69 6.79 -13.17
CA ASP A 135 12.95 5.57 -13.47
C ASP A 135 13.40 4.89 -14.79
N ALA A 136 14.03 5.61 -15.72
CA ALA A 136 14.51 5.08 -17.00
C ALA A 136 15.73 4.15 -16.85
N LEU A 137 16.51 4.30 -15.78
CA LEU A 137 17.76 3.55 -15.56
C LEU A 137 17.55 2.20 -14.86
N PHE A 138 16.31 1.88 -14.50
CA PHE A 138 15.97 0.73 -13.68
C PHE A 138 15.60 -0.50 -14.52
N ALA A 139 16.33 -1.60 -14.34
CA ALA A 139 15.99 -2.90 -14.90
C ALA A 139 15.23 -3.78 -13.88
N PRO A 140 14.35 -4.70 -14.30
CA PRO A 140 13.69 -5.64 -13.39
C PRO A 140 14.70 -6.46 -12.55
N PHE A 141 14.50 -6.50 -11.24
CA PHE A 141 15.31 -7.29 -10.31
C PHE A 141 14.48 -8.43 -9.74
N LYS A 142 14.93 -9.67 -9.94
CA LYS A 142 14.19 -10.86 -9.51
C LYS A 142 14.52 -11.20 -8.07
N THR A 143 13.56 -10.98 -7.17
CA THR A 143 13.58 -11.55 -5.81
C THR A 143 12.19 -12.11 -5.48
N PRO A 144 12.11 -13.30 -4.85
CA PRO A 144 10.84 -13.93 -4.52
C PRO A 144 10.15 -13.32 -3.30
N THR A 145 10.75 -12.33 -2.64
CA THR A 145 10.22 -11.73 -1.40
C THR A 145 10.31 -10.21 -1.41
N PHE A 146 9.62 -9.56 -0.46
CA PHE A 146 9.73 -8.12 -0.21
C PHE A 146 11.05 -7.73 0.50
N VAL A 147 11.97 -8.69 0.65
CA VAL A 147 13.30 -8.54 1.23
C VAL A 147 14.35 -8.87 0.16
N VAL A 148 15.37 -8.04 0.05
CA VAL A 148 16.58 -8.34 -0.71
C VAL A 148 17.62 -8.85 0.28
N LYS A 149 18.16 -10.04 0.01
CA LYS A 149 19.18 -10.68 0.84
C LYS A 149 20.45 -10.88 0.02
N LEU A 150 21.52 -10.26 0.47
CA LEU A 150 22.87 -10.41 -0.05
C LEU A 150 23.65 -11.25 0.97
N PRO A 151 23.83 -12.57 0.75
CA PRO A 151 24.54 -13.41 1.71
C PRO A 151 26.01 -13.04 1.84
N SER A 152 26.61 -12.56 0.76
CA SER A 152 27.95 -12.00 0.69
C SER A 152 27.90 -10.90 -0.34
N ALA A 153 27.95 -9.64 0.09
CA ALA A 153 27.84 -8.51 -0.81
C ALA A 153 29.11 -8.33 -1.65
N GLU A 154 28.91 -8.14 -2.95
CA GLU A 154 29.98 -7.86 -3.91
C GLU A 154 29.85 -6.43 -4.47
N GLU A 155 30.93 -5.89 -5.03
CA GLU A 155 30.88 -4.58 -5.72
C GLU A 155 29.82 -4.56 -6.82
N TYR A 156 29.58 -5.71 -7.45
CA TYR A 156 28.52 -5.89 -8.44
C TYR A 156 27.13 -5.60 -7.89
N ASP A 157 26.87 -5.83 -6.60
CA ASP A 157 25.57 -5.58 -5.96
C ASP A 157 25.30 -4.10 -5.69
N ALA A 158 26.30 -3.23 -5.87
CA ALA A 158 26.14 -1.80 -5.71
C ALA A 158 25.16 -1.20 -6.73
N GLY A 159 24.48 -0.13 -6.35
CA GLY A 159 23.51 0.58 -7.18
C GLY A 159 22.28 1.01 -6.40
N THR A 160 21.21 1.36 -7.13
CA THR A 160 19.93 1.72 -6.52
C THR A 160 18.90 0.62 -6.71
N TYR A 161 18.36 0.11 -5.61
CA TYR A 161 17.22 -0.80 -5.62
C TYR A 161 15.94 0.00 -5.40
N ARG A 162 14.97 -0.15 -6.29
CA ARG A 162 13.63 0.40 -6.14
C ARG A 162 12.65 -0.72 -5.82
N CYS A 163 11.86 -0.56 -4.76
CA CYS A 163 10.70 -1.40 -4.50
C CYS A 163 9.43 -0.57 -4.64
N ASP A 164 8.51 -1.05 -5.47
CA ASP A 164 7.12 -0.59 -5.50
C ASP A 164 6.25 -1.63 -4.81
N VAL A 165 5.47 -1.18 -3.83
CA VAL A 165 4.43 -1.96 -3.15
C VAL A 165 3.09 -1.49 -3.67
N GLN A 166 2.26 -2.43 -4.09
CA GLN A 166 0.93 -2.16 -4.61
C GLN A 166 -0.11 -3.13 -4.03
N PHE A 167 -1.36 -2.69 -3.97
CA PHE A 167 -2.46 -3.58 -3.61
C PHE A 167 -2.68 -4.64 -4.69
N MET A 168 -2.84 -5.91 -4.31
CA MET A 168 -3.13 -6.97 -5.31
C MET A 168 -4.50 -6.81 -5.96
N ARG A 169 -5.49 -6.24 -5.26
CA ARG A 169 -6.85 -6.08 -5.80
C ARG A 169 -6.97 -4.93 -6.78
N THR A 170 -6.32 -3.79 -6.48
CA THR A 170 -6.51 -2.54 -7.24
C THR A 170 -5.27 -2.15 -8.03
N TYR A 171 -4.13 -2.82 -7.83
CA TYR A 171 -2.83 -2.48 -8.41
C TYR A 171 -2.36 -1.06 -8.12
N LYS A 172 -2.99 -0.36 -7.16
CA LYS A 172 -2.60 0.98 -6.74
C LYS A 172 -1.30 0.89 -5.95
N ILE A 173 -0.30 1.67 -6.35
CA ILE A 173 0.97 1.82 -5.62
C ILE A 173 0.68 2.56 -4.31
N VAL A 174 1.12 1.96 -3.20
CA VAL A 174 0.98 2.50 -1.85
C VAL A 174 2.32 2.90 -1.24
N LYS A 175 3.43 2.38 -1.76
CA LYS A 175 4.77 2.70 -1.28
C LYS A 175 5.77 2.50 -2.40
N ARG A 176 6.56 3.53 -2.70
CA ARG A 176 7.76 3.48 -3.54
C ARG A 176 8.93 3.93 -2.70
N ILE A 177 9.94 3.08 -2.60
CA ILE A 177 11.15 3.38 -1.84
C ILE A 177 12.39 2.99 -2.66
N TYR A 178 13.41 3.82 -2.55
CA TYR A 178 14.71 3.63 -3.19
C TYR A 178 15.75 3.29 -2.11
N PHE A 179 16.66 2.37 -2.42
CA PHE A 179 17.77 1.98 -1.57
C PHE A 179 19.06 2.15 -2.36
N GLY A 180 19.85 3.17 -2.02
CA GLY A 180 21.16 3.41 -2.60
C GLY A 180 22.22 2.59 -1.87
N LEU A 181 22.65 1.47 -2.44
CA LEU A 181 23.63 0.56 -1.87
C LEU A 181 25.02 0.83 -2.45
N ARG A 182 25.98 1.10 -1.57
CA ARG A 182 27.41 1.18 -1.88
C ARG A 182 28.10 -0.05 -1.28
N VAL A 183 28.81 -0.81 -2.10
CA VAL A 183 29.64 -1.92 -1.63
C VAL A 183 31.09 -1.55 -1.88
N ILE A 184 31.89 -1.45 -0.83
CA ILE A 184 33.25 -0.92 -0.87
C ILE A 184 34.21 -2.00 -0.36
N PRO A 185 35.35 -2.21 -1.00
CA PRO A 185 36.34 -3.15 -0.49
C PRO A 185 37.02 -2.55 0.75
N GLY A 186 37.19 -3.37 1.80
CA GLY A 186 37.63 -2.89 3.12
C GLY A 186 39.05 -2.29 3.15
N ASN A 187 39.83 -2.49 2.09
CA ASN A 187 41.18 -1.94 1.93
C ASN A 187 41.20 -0.52 1.34
N LEU A 188 40.12 -0.04 0.72
CA LEU A 188 40.09 1.30 0.08
C LEU A 188 39.56 2.40 1.01
N VAL A 189 38.81 2.05 2.05
CA VAL A 189 38.27 3.02 3.01
C VAL A 189 38.39 2.43 4.42
N ASN A 190 39.41 2.84 5.18
CA ASN A 190 39.48 2.57 6.61
C ASN A 190 38.43 3.42 7.35
N MET A 191 37.16 3.00 7.30
CA MET A 191 36.05 3.58 8.05
C MET A 191 36.14 3.20 9.54
N ASN A 192 37.28 3.47 10.17
CA ASN A 192 37.39 3.32 11.60
C ASN A 192 36.86 4.61 12.24
N PHE A 193 35.53 4.70 12.33
CA PHE A 193 34.84 5.86 12.91
C PHE A 193 35.39 6.19 14.30
N ASP A 194 35.78 5.19 15.10
CA ASP A 194 36.42 5.39 16.41
C ASP A 194 37.73 6.17 16.36
N LYS A 195 38.46 6.13 15.23
CA LYS A 195 39.68 6.92 15.03
C LYS A 195 39.39 8.36 14.58
N SER A 196 38.19 8.63 14.07
CA SER A 196 37.79 9.93 13.52
C SER A 196 36.87 10.73 14.45
N LEU A 197 36.32 10.11 15.49
CA LEU A 197 35.49 10.79 16.49
C LEU A 197 36.38 11.52 17.51
N THR A 198 36.08 12.79 17.77
CA THR A 198 36.66 13.50 18.93
C THR A 198 36.14 12.90 20.24
N VAL A 199 36.91 13.06 21.32
CA VAL A 199 36.60 12.49 22.65
C VAL A 199 35.16 12.79 23.09
N GLU A 200 34.65 13.98 22.76
CA GLU A 200 33.27 14.40 23.06
C GLU A 200 32.21 13.61 22.26
N GLN A 201 32.48 13.26 21.00
CA GLN A 201 31.55 12.47 20.17
C GLN A 201 31.57 10.98 20.51
N LYS A 202 32.59 10.52 21.24
CA LYS A 202 32.70 9.15 21.72
C LYS A 202 31.77 8.86 22.90
N LEU A 203 31.40 9.89 23.67
CA LEU A 203 30.45 9.75 24.78
C LEU A 203 28.98 9.67 24.31
N GLU A 204 28.67 10.19 23.11
CA GLU A 204 27.30 10.29 22.61
C GLU A 204 26.90 9.18 21.62
N ASN A 205 27.89 8.45 21.08
CA ASN A 205 27.69 7.39 20.09
C ASN A 205 27.67 5.97 20.68
N GLU A 206 27.21 5.77 21.93
CA GLU A 206 26.87 4.40 22.34
C GLU A 206 25.64 3.97 21.52
N PRO A 207 25.75 2.98 20.62
CA PRO A 207 24.58 2.55 19.86
C PRO A 207 23.60 1.92 20.85
N PRO A 208 22.28 2.17 20.74
CA PRO A 208 21.34 1.27 21.38
C PRO A 208 21.63 -0.12 20.80
N GLN A 209 21.95 -1.08 21.67
CA GLN A 209 21.90 -2.51 21.35
C GLN A 209 20.50 -2.80 20.79
N GLN A 210 20.35 -2.64 19.48
CA GLN A 210 19.23 -3.20 18.77
C GLN A 210 19.56 -4.68 18.70
N ASN A 211 19.08 -5.40 19.71
CA ASN A 211 19.12 -6.86 19.75
C ASN A 211 18.54 -7.35 18.41
N THR A 212 19.45 -7.75 17.52
CA THR A 212 19.16 -8.50 16.31
C THR A 212 18.60 -9.84 16.75
N THR A 213 17.30 -9.86 17.02
CA THR A 213 16.54 -11.09 17.18
C THR A 213 15.44 -11.05 16.14
N VAL A 214 15.81 -11.28 14.88
CA VAL A 214 14.84 -11.62 13.83
C VAL A 214 15.29 -12.91 13.13
N ALA A 215 15.25 -13.99 13.89
CA ALA A 215 14.75 -15.27 13.45
C ALA A 215 13.76 -15.73 14.54
N PRO A 216 12.51 -16.13 14.21
CA PRO A 216 12.19 -17.10 13.16
C PRO A 216 10.94 -16.70 12.35
N VAL A 217 11.06 -15.83 11.34
CA VAL A 217 9.94 -15.53 10.42
C VAL A 217 10.07 -16.26 9.07
N GLN A 218 11.30 -16.55 8.65
CA GLN A 218 11.59 -17.38 7.46
C GLN A 218 10.93 -18.77 7.57
N GLU A 219 10.95 -19.39 8.76
CA GLU A 219 10.30 -20.66 9.07
C GLU A 219 8.78 -20.62 8.88
N ARG A 220 8.13 -19.51 9.27
CA ARG A 220 6.67 -19.37 9.22
C ARG A 220 6.15 -19.32 7.78
N TRP A 221 6.85 -18.61 6.89
CA TRP A 221 6.44 -18.45 5.49
C TRP A 221 6.71 -19.72 4.67
N TRP A 222 7.82 -20.42 4.95
CA TRP A 222 8.10 -21.77 4.42
C TRP A 222 7.03 -22.78 4.86
N SER A 223 6.63 -22.72 6.13
CA SER A 223 5.55 -23.57 6.69
C SER A 223 4.20 -23.34 6.00
N TRP A 224 3.85 -22.10 5.64
CA TRP A 224 2.61 -21.82 4.90
C TRP A 224 2.62 -22.41 3.48
N ARG A 225 3.75 -22.33 2.77
CA ARG A 225 3.90 -22.93 1.45
C ARG A 225 3.81 -24.47 1.51
N GLN A 226 4.38 -25.10 2.53
CA GLN A 226 4.25 -26.54 2.73
C GLN A 226 2.83 -26.97 3.09
N ARG A 227 2.12 -26.19 3.91
CA ARG A 227 0.70 -26.45 4.21
C ARG A 227 -0.19 -26.38 2.97
N ALA A 228 0.05 -25.40 2.09
CA ALA A 228 -0.70 -25.29 0.84
C ALA A 228 -0.48 -26.52 -0.07
N VAL A 229 0.77 -26.96 -0.24
CA VAL A 229 1.08 -28.17 -1.02
C VAL A 229 0.41 -29.42 -0.41
N PHE A 230 0.41 -29.54 0.92
CA PHE A 230 -0.23 -30.66 1.60
C PHE A 230 -1.75 -30.69 1.38
N VAL A 231 -2.42 -29.53 1.45
CA VAL A 231 -3.87 -29.43 1.19
C VAL A 231 -4.19 -29.80 -0.26
N PHE A 232 -3.37 -29.37 -1.24
CA PHE A 232 -3.55 -29.76 -2.63
C PHE A 232 -3.38 -31.26 -2.85
N LEU A 233 -2.37 -31.89 -2.20
CA LEU A 233 -2.15 -33.33 -2.29
C LEU A 233 -3.29 -34.14 -1.67
N ILE A 234 -3.83 -33.72 -0.53
CA ILE A 234 -5.01 -34.35 0.10
C ILE A 234 -6.25 -34.17 -0.78
N GLY A 235 -6.42 -33.00 -1.40
CA GLY A 235 -7.52 -32.75 -2.34
C GLY A 235 -7.49 -33.67 -3.56
N ILE A 236 -6.33 -33.85 -4.17
CA ILE A 236 -6.16 -34.76 -5.32
C ILE A 236 -6.38 -36.21 -4.89
N GLY A 237 -5.79 -36.63 -3.77
CA GLY A 237 -5.93 -38.00 -3.26
C GLY A 237 -7.37 -38.38 -2.92
N SER A 238 -8.10 -37.48 -2.26
CA SER A 238 -9.51 -37.72 -1.91
C SER A 238 -10.43 -37.73 -3.13
N GLY A 239 -10.17 -36.87 -4.13
CA GLY A 239 -10.91 -36.86 -5.39
C GLY A 239 -10.76 -38.16 -6.19
N VAL A 240 -9.54 -38.69 -6.30
CA VAL A 240 -9.28 -39.96 -7.00
C VAL A 240 -9.90 -41.14 -6.25
N GLY A 241 -9.75 -41.20 -4.93
CA GLY A 241 -10.33 -42.25 -4.10
C GLY A 241 -11.86 -42.27 -4.16
N GLY A 242 -12.49 -41.10 -4.03
CA GLY A 242 -13.94 -40.96 -4.15
C GLY A 242 -14.47 -41.35 -5.55
N GLY A 243 -13.76 -40.96 -6.60
CA GLY A 243 -14.11 -41.33 -7.98
C GLY A 243 -14.09 -42.84 -8.23
N LEU A 244 -13.05 -43.52 -7.74
CA LEU A 244 -12.94 -44.99 -7.87
C LEU A 244 -14.01 -45.73 -7.08
N LEU A 245 -14.33 -45.27 -5.87
CA LEU A 245 -15.41 -45.84 -5.05
C LEU A 245 -16.78 -45.68 -5.72
N LEU A 246 -17.08 -44.48 -6.25
CA LEU A 246 -18.34 -44.23 -6.94
C LEU A 246 -18.47 -45.10 -8.19
N HIS A 247 -17.38 -45.22 -8.98
CA HIS A 247 -17.35 -46.07 -10.16
C HIS A 247 -17.57 -47.55 -9.83
N PHE A 248 -16.95 -48.05 -8.74
CA PHE A 248 -17.14 -49.42 -8.28
C PHE A 248 -18.59 -49.68 -7.83
N LEU A 249 -19.18 -48.75 -7.06
CA LEU A 249 -20.57 -48.85 -6.61
C LEU A 249 -21.55 -48.84 -7.79
N LEU A 250 -21.34 -47.95 -8.76
CA LEU A 250 -22.13 -47.91 -10.00
C LEU A 250 -22.05 -49.23 -10.78
N ASN A 251 -20.85 -49.80 -10.92
CA ASN A 251 -20.68 -51.11 -11.56
C ASN A 251 -21.38 -52.24 -10.79
N CYS A 252 -21.33 -52.23 -9.45
CA CYS A 252 -22.05 -53.21 -8.64
C CYS A 252 -23.57 -53.08 -8.80
N LEU A 253 -24.11 -51.86 -8.82
CA LEU A 253 -25.54 -51.59 -9.01
C LEU A 253 -26.01 -52.00 -10.41
N LEU A 254 -25.24 -51.66 -11.46
CA LEU A 254 -25.54 -52.08 -12.83
C LEU A 254 -25.50 -53.60 -12.99
N LYS A 255 -24.55 -54.27 -12.34
CA LYS A 255 -24.46 -55.75 -12.35
C LYS A 255 -25.60 -56.41 -11.57
N ALA A 256 -26.03 -55.81 -10.46
CA ALA A 256 -27.20 -56.27 -9.70
C ALA A 256 -28.51 -56.09 -10.50
N HIS A 257 -28.68 -54.96 -11.20
CA HIS A 257 -29.82 -54.72 -12.07
C HIS A 257 -29.83 -55.68 -13.28
N GLY A 258 -28.67 -55.95 -13.89
CA GLY A 258 -28.56 -56.92 -14.98
C GLY A 258 -28.80 -58.38 -14.54
N ASN A 259 -28.48 -58.73 -13.30
CA ASN A 259 -28.84 -60.04 -12.73
C ASN A 259 -30.32 -60.13 -12.37
N TYR A 260 -30.96 -59.03 -11.94
CA TYR A 260 -32.39 -58.98 -11.66
C TYR A 260 -33.22 -59.21 -12.93
N GLN A 261 -32.88 -58.58 -14.06
CA GLN A 261 -33.58 -58.79 -15.32
C GLN A 261 -33.41 -60.19 -15.93
N ARG A 262 -32.38 -60.95 -15.55
CA ARG A 262 -32.15 -62.32 -16.06
C ARG A 262 -32.88 -63.41 -15.25
N VAL A 263 -33.56 -63.03 -14.18
CA VAL A 263 -34.37 -63.93 -13.33
C VAL A 263 -35.87 -63.84 -13.68
N GLU A 264 -36.27 -62.85 -14.49
CA GLU A 264 -37.64 -62.64 -14.98
C GLU A 264 -37.89 -63.12 -16.43
N GLU A 265 -36.93 -63.81 -17.06
CA GLU A 265 -37.13 -64.58 -18.31
C GLU A 265 -37.13 -66.09 -18.06
#